data_AF-A0A919LWI7-F1
#
_entry.id   AF-A0A919LWI7-F1
#
_cell.length_a   1.000
_cell.length_b   1.000
_cell.length_c   1.000
_cell.angle_alpha   90.00
_cell.angle_beta   90.00
_cell.angle_gamma   90.00
#
_symmetry.space_group_name_H-M   'P 1'
#
loop_
_entity.id
_entity.type
_entity.pdbx_description
1 polymer ?
#
loop_
_entity_poly.entity_id
_entity_poly.type
_entity_poly.pdbx_seq_one_letter_code
_entity_poly.pdbx_strand_id
1 'polypeptide(L)'
;MQSFQTTDIGGNQCTFQYEVVIDEFDSNEITFRVFSMKIDPMRWFSYRFKILNKTTAKGEMATCNDNSEFSRKGIPEKIIEIAAQHLNRSIISSPLNPVAGDYLVGPSVKMWERLVVQNGNACRTDEHFIFRHQN
;
A
#
# COMPACT_ATOMS: atom_id res chain seq x y z
N MET A 1 -10.28 11.34 9.59
CA MET A 1 -9.38 11.18 8.43
C MET A 1 -8.03 11.78 8.74
N GLN A 2 -6.96 11.22 8.18
CA GLN A 2 -5.57 11.68 8.36
C GLN A 2 -5.01 12.13 7.01
N SER A 3 -4.13 13.13 6.99
CA SER A 3 -3.51 13.62 5.76
C SER A 3 -2.11 13.05 5.59
N PHE A 4 -1.68 12.85 4.34
CA PHE A 4 -0.30 12.50 4.03
C PHE A 4 0.17 13.16 2.75
N GLN A 5 1.50 13.27 2.62
CA GLN A 5 2.17 13.70 1.41
C GLN A 5 2.86 12.53 0.73
N THR A 6 2.84 12.52 -0.59
CA THR A 6 3.56 11.58 -1.44
C THR A 6 4.17 12.31 -2.63
N THR A 7 5.09 11.67 -3.33
CA THR A 7 5.74 12.21 -4.51
C THR A 7 5.26 11.43 -5.74
N ASP A 8 4.73 12.14 -6.72
CA ASP A 8 4.33 11.52 -7.98
C ASP A 8 5.54 11.11 -8.84
N ILE A 9 5.32 10.35 -9.91
CA ILE A 9 6.46 9.86 -10.71
C ILE A 9 7.21 10.97 -11.49
N GLY A 10 6.66 12.19 -11.51
CA GLY A 10 7.32 13.38 -12.05
C GLY A 10 8.12 14.16 -11.00
N GLY A 11 8.13 13.72 -9.74
CA GLY A 11 8.81 14.40 -8.64
C GLY A 11 7.96 15.46 -7.94
N ASN A 12 6.67 15.59 -8.27
CA ASN A 12 5.81 16.60 -7.65
C ASN A 12 5.23 16.10 -6.33
N GLN A 13 5.21 16.96 -5.32
CA GLN A 13 4.51 16.66 -4.08
C GLN A 13 3.00 16.72 -4.27
N CYS A 14 2.32 15.68 -3.79
CA CYS A 14 0.88 15.56 -3.79
C CYS A 14 0.39 15.32 -2.36
N THR A 15 -0.74 15.92 -2.00
CA THR A 15 -1.38 15.77 -0.68
C THR A 15 -2.70 15.05 -0.82
N PHE A 16 -2.92 14.04 0.01
CA PHE A 16 -4.15 13.24 0.06
C PHE A 16 -4.62 13.06 1.50
N GLN A 17 -5.85 12.56 1.63
CA GLN A 17 -6.41 12.14 2.91
C GLN A 17 -6.69 10.64 2.88
N TYR A 18 -6.64 10.00 4.04
CA TYR A 18 -7.00 8.60 4.18
C TYR A 18 -7.80 8.31 5.45
N GLU A 19 -8.51 7.20 5.40
CA GLU A 19 -9.11 6.53 6.55
C GLU A 19 -8.66 5.07 6.60
N VAL A 20 -8.74 4.49 7.79
CA VAL A 20 -8.47 3.08 8.03
C VAL A 20 -9.81 2.41 8.31
N VAL A 21 -10.17 1.43 7.48
CA VAL A 21 -11.38 0.63 7.59
C VAL A 21 -10.98 -0.77 8.02
N ILE A 22 -11.51 -1.23 9.14
CA ILE A 22 -11.34 -2.60 9.62
C ILE A 22 -12.52 -3.41 9.08
N ASP A 23 -12.26 -4.59 8.53
CA ASP A 23 -13.33 -5.49 8.12
C ASP A 23 -14.09 -6.01 9.35
N GLU A 24 -15.42 -5.89 9.33
CA GLU A 24 -16.29 -6.27 10.46
C GLU A 24 -16.34 -7.79 10.66
N PHE A 25 -16.01 -8.57 9.63
CA PHE A 25 -16.04 -10.03 9.63
C PHE A 25 -14.65 -10.66 9.80
N ASP A 26 -13.57 -9.95 9.42
CA ASP A 26 -12.18 -10.37 9.66
C ASP A 26 -11.33 -9.22 10.21
N SER A 27 -11.10 -9.21 11.53
CA SER A 27 -10.26 -8.19 12.17
C SER A 27 -8.79 -8.22 11.76
N ASN A 28 -8.35 -9.24 11.00
CA ASN A 28 -7.03 -9.27 10.38
C ASN A 28 -6.99 -8.55 9.03
N GLU A 29 -8.13 -8.19 8.45
CA GLU A 29 -8.20 -7.44 7.20
C GLU A 29 -8.43 -5.96 7.44
N ILE A 30 -7.49 -5.15 6.96
CA ILE A 30 -7.46 -3.70 7.18
C ILE A 30 -7.27 -3.02 5.83
N THR A 31 -8.16 -2.09 5.53
CA THR A 31 -8.16 -1.35 4.26
C THR A 31 -7.85 0.12 4.51
N PHE A 32 -6.83 0.63 3.83
CA PHE A 32 -6.55 2.06 3.77
C PHE A 32 -7.26 2.64 2.56
N ARG A 33 -8.24 3.51 2.77
CA ARG A 33 -8.95 4.23 1.69
C ARG A 33 -8.42 5.65 1.59
N VAL A 34 -8.06 6.06 0.38
CA VAL A 34 -7.42 7.33 0.06
C VAL A 34 -8.34 8.16 -0.82
N PHE A 35 -8.46 9.43 -0.46
CA PHE A 35 -9.29 10.44 -1.13
C PHE A 35 -8.44 11.66 -1.49
N SER A 36 -8.88 12.41 -2.50
CA SER A 36 -8.34 13.74 -2.75
C SER A 36 -8.85 14.74 -1.71
N MET A 37 -8.16 15.89 -1.60
CA MET A 37 -8.44 16.93 -0.60
C MET A 37 -9.86 17.51 -0.70
N LYS A 38 -10.51 17.42 -1.86
CA LYS A 38 -11.95 17.61 -1.99
C LYS A 38 -12.59 16.23 -1.91
N ILE A 39 -12.99 15.82 -0.71
CA ILE A 39 -13.55 14.49 -0.46
C ILE A 39 -14.74 14.27 -1.40
N ASP A 40 -14.55 13.41 -2.39
CA ASP A 40 -15.61 12.84 -3.20
C ASP A 40 -15.67 11.35 -2.84
N PRO A 41 -16.68 10.89 -2.09
CA PRO A 41 -16.77 9.50 -1.64
C PRO A 41 -16.93 8.50 -2.80
N MET A 42 -17.25 8.96 -4.01
CA MET A 42 -17.29 8.13 -5.21
C MET A 42 -15.89 7.90 -5.82
N ARG A 43 -14.88 8.65 -5.37
CA ARG A 43 -13.53 8.68 -5.91
C ARG A 43 -12.51 8.32 -4.84
N TRP A 44 -12.12 7.05 -4.82
CA TRP A 44 -11.13 6.58 -3.87
C TRP A 44 -10.17 5.58 -4.48
N PHE A 45 -8.96 5.58 -3.93
CA PHE A 45 -8.02 4.47 -4.02
C PHE A 45 -8.10 3.67 -2.73
N SER A 46 -7.97 2.34 -2.77
CA SER A 46 -7.73 1.58 -1.56
C SER A 46 -6.58 0.60 -1.71
N TYR A 47 -6.00 0.28 -0.56
CA TYR A 47 -5.08 -0.83 -0.41
C TYR A 47 -5.46 -1.64 0.83
N ARG A 48 -5.81 -2.91 0.59
CA ARG A 48 -6.10 -3.89 1.63
C ARG A 48 -4.84 -4.63 2.07
N PHE A 49 -4.72 -4.80 3.38
CA PHE A 49 -3.66 -5.54 4.04
C PHE A 49 -4.26 -6.64 4.92
N LYS A 50 -3.61 -7.80 4.94
CA LYS A 50 -3.95 -8.92 5.81
C LYS A 50 -2.87 -9.12 6.85
N ILE A 51 -3.23 -9.07 8.13
CA ILE A 51 -2.34 -9.41 9.24
C ILE A 51 -2.10 -10.92 9.21
N LEU A 52 -0.83 -11.30 9.06
CA LEU A 52 -0.45 -12.71 9.07
C LEU A 52 -0.06 -13.17 10.48
N ASN A 53 0.64 -12.30 11.22
CA ASN A 53 1.10 -12.58 12.57
C ASN A 53 1.45 -11.27 13.31
N LYS A 54 2.14 -11.38 14.45
CA LYS A 54 2.51 -10.22 15.30
C LYS A 54 3.49 -9.25 14.66
N THR A 55 4.30 -9.69 13.69
CA THR A 55 5.39 -8.88 13.11
C THR A 55 5.19 -8.59 11.63
N THR A 56 4.23 -9.26 10.98
CA THR A 56 4.08 -9.26 9.52
C THR A 56 2.62 -9.06 9.12
N ALA A 57 2.42 -8.17 8.16
CA ALA A 57 1.19 -8.07 7.36
C ALA A 57 1.55 -8.16 5.88
N LYS A 58 0.57 -8.52 5.05
CA LYS A 58 0.71 -8.67 3.60
C LYS A 58 -0.18 -7.66 2.89
N GLY A 59 0.37 -6.95 1.91
CA GLY A 59 -0.44 -6.17 0.97
C GLY A 59 -1.12 -7.11 -0.03
N GLU A 60 -2.45 -7.11 -0.08
CA GLU A 60 -3.21 -8.07 -0.88
C GLU A 60 -3.77 -7.46 -2.16
N MET A 61 -4.47 -6.34 -2.03
CA MET A 61 -5.25 -5.79 -3.14
C MET A 61 -5.22 -4.27 -3.11
N ALA A 62 -4.76 -3.67 -4.20
CA ALA A 62 -4.86 -2.25 -4.45
C ALA A 62 -5.87 -2.00 -5.58
N THR A 63 -6.79 -1.06 -5.39
CA THR A 63 -7.78 -0.66 -6.40
C THR A 63 -7.89 0.86 -6.45
N CYS A 64 -8.12 1.41 -7.64
CA CYS A 64 -8.28 2.86 -7.84
C CYS A 64 -9.71 3.25 -8.27
N ASN A 65 -10.69 2.34 -8.17
CA ASN A 65 -12.08 2.54 -8.59
C ASN A 65 -12.20 3.21 -9.97
N ASP A 66 -11.36 2.78 -10.93
CA ASP A 66 -11.21 3.36 -12.28
C ASP A 66 -10.98 4.87 -12.35
N ASN A 67 -10.51 5.49 -11.26
CA ASN A 67 -10.20 6.91 -11.22
C ASN A 67 -8.73 7.18 -11.58
N SER A 68 -8.53 7.81 -12.73
CA SER A 68 -7.21 8.22 -13.23
C SER A 68 -6.50 9.26 -12.37
N GLU A 69 -7.20 9.97 -11.49
CA GLU A 69 -6.65 11.00 -10.58
C GLU A 69 -5.54 10.46 -9.67
N PHE A 70 -5.69 9.21 -9.22
CA PHE A 70 -4.73 8.55 -8.31
C PHE A 70 -3.56 7.90 -9.06
N SER A 71 -3.63 7.84 -10.38
CA SER A 71 -2.62 7.20 -11.20
C SER A 71 -1.30 7.95 -11.13
N ARG A 72 -0.20 7.21 -10.96
CA ARG A 72 1.18 7.74 -10.94
C ARG A 72 1.46 8.73 -9.80
N LYS A 73 0.62 8.77 -8.76
CA LYS A 73 0.74 9.70 -7.62
C LYS A 73 1.59 9.20 -6.45
N GLY A 74 2.22 8.03 -6.56
CA GLY A 74 3.02 7.45 -5.46
C GLY A 74 2.19 7.07 -4.22
N ILE A 75 0.86 7.00 -4.36
CA ILE A 75 -0.05 6.69 -3.26
C ILE A 75 0.22 5.30 -2.69
N PRO A 76 0.30 4.23 -3.50
CA PRO A 76 0.46 2.89 -2.95
C PRO A 76 1.74 2.71 -2.13
N GLU A 77 2.87 3.26 -2.60
CA GLU A 77 4.16 3.25 -1.91
C GLU A 77 4.05 3.91 -0.55
N LYS A 78 3.43 5.09 -0.49
CA LYS A 78 3.26 5.82 0.76
C LYS A 78 2.30 5.12 1.72
N ILE A 79 1.26 4.47 1.19
CA ILE A 79 0.32 3.69 2.00
C ILE A 79 0.99 2.45 2.59
N ILE A 80 1.96 1.83 1.92
CA ILE A 80 2.77 0.75 2.51
C ILE A 80 3.54 1.25 3.75
N GLU A 81 4.16 2.43 3.67
CA GLU A 81 4.87 3.03 4.82
C GLU A 81 3.92 3.32 5.98
N ILE A 82 2.77 3.94 5.68
CA ILE A 82 1.74 4.26 6.66
C ILE A 82 1.19 2.99 7.30
N ALA A 83 0.90 1.96 6.51
CA ALA A 83 0.41 0.69 7.00
C ALA A 83 1.43 0.02 7.92
N ALA A 84 2.71 0.02 7.56
CA ALA A 84 3.76 -0.54 8.41
C ALA A 84 3.80 0.11 9.79
N GLN A 85 3.71 1.44 9.83
CA GLN A 85 3.68 2.23 11.06
C GLN A 85 2.39 2.01 11.86
N HIS A 86 1.24 2.15 11.22
CA HIS A 86 -0.06 2.00 11.86
C HIS A 86 -0.28 0.60 12.45
N LEU A 87 0.20 -0.43 11.75
CA LEU A 87 0.05 -1.82 12.17
C LEU A 87 1.18 -2.30 13.08
N ASN A 88 2.24 -1.51 13.28
CA ASN A 88 3.46 -1.92 13.98
C ASN A 88 4.00 -3.27 13.45
N ARG A 89 4.07 -3.39 12.12
CA ARG A 89 4.38 -4.64 11.40
C ARG A 89 5.13 -4.35 10.11
N SER A 90 6.04 -5.24 9.73
CA SER A 90 6.62 -5.22 8.39
C SER A 90 5.55 -5.62 7.36
N ILE A 91 5.62 -5.03 6.17
CA ILE A 91 4.68 -5.30 5.08
C ILE A 91 5.39 -6.11 4.01
N ILE A 92 4.80 -7.23 3.62
CA ILE A 92 5.28 -8.03 2.49
C ILE A 92 4.33 -7.92 1.30
N SER A 93 4.86 -8.07 0.09
CA SER A 93 4.06 -8.27 -1.11
C SER A 93 3.50 -9.71 -1.18
N SER A 94 2.55 -9.96 -2.08
CA SER A 94 2.34 -11.32 -2.59
C SER A 94 3.65 -11.91 -3.15
N PRO A 95 3.76 -13.25 -3.23
CA PRO A 95 4.92 -13.90 -3.82
C PRO A 95 5.23 -13.40 -5.23
N LEU A 96 6.52 -13.28 -5.55
CA LEU A 96 7.01 -12.97 -6.90
C LEU A 96 6.71 -14.11 -7.88
N ASN A 97 6.78 -15.35 -7.39
CA ASN A 97 6.45 -16.55 -8.15
C ASN A 97 5.04 -17.01 -7.78
N PRO A 98 4.17 -17.32 -8.76
CA PRO A 98 2.80 -17.67 -8.44
C PRO A 98 2.65 -18.94 -7.60
N VAL A 99 1.84 -18.85 -6.54
CA VAL A 99 1.48 -19.99 -5.69
C VAL A 99 -0.03 -20.01 -5.51
N ALA A 100 -0.71 -21.04 -6.03
CA ALA A 100 -2.15 -21.26 -5.82
C ALA A 100 -3.06 -20.03 -6.04
N GLY A 101 -2.75 -19.18 -7.02
CA GLY A 101 -3.51 -17.97 -7.32
C GLY A 101 -3.09 -16.73 -6.53
N ASP A 102 -2.12 -16.85 -5.62
CA ASP A 102 -1.46 -15.73 -4.94
C ASP A 102 -0.16 -15.37 -5.66
N TYR A 103 -0.15 -14.22 -6.32
CA TYR A 103 1.03 -13.72 -7.02
C TYR A 103 0.98 -12.21 -7.21
N LEU A 104 2.16 -11.61 -7.33
CA LEU A 104 2.29 -10.20 -7.59
C LEU A 104 2.11 -9.89 -9.09
N VAL A 105 1.13 -9.04 -9.41
CA VAL A 105 0.89 -8.60 -10.80
C VAL A 105 1.88 -7.52 -11.24
N GLY A 106 2.14 -7.43 -12.55
CA GLY A 106 3.15 -6.52 -13.12
C GLY A 106 3.08 -5.06 -12.65
N PRO A 107 1.91 -4.40 -12.59
CA PRO A 107 1.80 -3.05 -12.04
C PRO A 107 2.25 -2.94 -10.57
N SER A 108 1.91 -3.93 -9.75
CA SER A 108 2.30 -4.00 -8.34
C SER A 108 3.80 -4.28 -8.18
N VAL A 109 4.40 -5.10 -9.06
CA VAL A 109 5.86 -5.30 -9.09
C VAL A 109 6.57 -3.94 -9.28
N LYS A 110 6.16 -3.16 -10.29
CA LYS A 110 6.78 -1.84 -10.57
C LYS A 110 6.65 -0.86 -9.42
N MET A 111 5.53 -0.91 -8.70
CA MET A 111 5.31 -0.10 -7.50
C MET A 111 6.28 -0.48 -6.38
N TRP A 112 6.43 -1.77 -6.09
CA TRP A 112 7.38 -2.24 -5.10
C TRP A 112 8.83 -1.96 -5.49
N GLU A 113 9.20 -2.12 -6.76
CA GLU A 113 10.54 -1.77 -7.26
C GLU A 113 10.86 -0.29 -7.04
N ARG A 114 9.90 0.62 -7.31
CA ARG A 114 10.07 2.04 -7.00
C ARG A 114 10.27 2.27 -5.51
N LEU A 115 9.46 1.63 -4.67
CA LEU A 115 9.58 1.75 -3.21
C LEU A 115 10.97 1.29 -2.71
N VAL A 116 11.51 0.20 -3.25
CA VAL A 116 12.87 -0.28 -2.94
C VAL A 116 13.94 0.74 -3.29
N VAL A 117 13.80 1.44 -4.42
CA VAL A 117 14.75 2.49 -4.83
C VAL A 117 14.63 3.74 -3.96
N GLN A 118 13.41 4.09 -3.54
CA GLN A 118 13.11 5.36 -2.86
C GLN A 118 13.27 5.30 -1.35
N ASN A 119 13.15 4.11 -0.74
CA ASN A 119 13.07 3.96 0.70
C ASN A 119 14.01 2.86 1.20
N GLY A 120 14.99 3.22 2.03
CA GLY A 120 15.99 2.30 2.58
C GLY A 120 15.43 1.19 3.48
N ASN A 121 14.17 1.29 3.91
CA ASN A 121 13.49 0.24 4.67
C ASN A 121 12.85 -0.83 3.78
N ALA A 122 12.80 -0.61 2.46
CA ALA A 122 12.30 -1.56 1.49
C ALA A 122 13.43 -2.36 0.87
N CYS A 123 13.21 -3.66 0.67
CA CYS A 123 14.12 -4.51 -0.10
C CYS A 123 13.36 -5.57 -0.89
N ARG A 124 14.06 -6.16 -1.86
CA ARG A 124 13.62 -7.35 -2.59
C ARG A 124 14.36 -8.58 -2.08
N THR A 125 13.64 -9.67 -1.88
CA THR A 125 14.18 -11.02 -1.71
C THR A 125 13.87 -11.86 -2.94
N ASP A 126 14.26 -13.14 -2.93
CA ASP A 126 13.95 -14.09 -4.00
C ASP A 126 12.44 -14.39 -4.10
N GLU A 127 11.72 -14.22 -3.00
CA GLU A 127 10.31 -14.59 -2.90
C GLU A 127 9.37 -13.39 -2.83
N HIS A 128 9.78 -12.29 -2.19
CA HIS A 128 8.90 -11.17 -1.85
C HIS A 128 9.59 -9.82 -1.97
N PHE A 129 8.80 -8.77 -2.08
CA PHE A 129 9.22 -7.46 -1.61
C PHE A 129 8.83 -7.29 -0.14
N ILE A 130 9.69 -6.60 0.62
CA ILE A 130 9.51 -6.40 2.06
C ILE A 130 9.74 -4.93 2.36
N PHE A 131 8.80 -4.30 3.06
CA PHE A 131 8.99 -3.04 3.77
C PHE A 131 9.14 -3.31 5.26
N ARG A 132 10.31 -3.03 5.82
CA ARG A 132 10.60 -3.27 7.24
C ARG A 132 10.01 -2.15 8.10
N HIS A 133 9.24 -2.53 9.12
CA HIS A 133 8.88 -1.60 10.18
C HIS A 133 10.10 -1.28 11.04
N GLN A 134 10.27 -0.01 11.39
CA GLN A 134 11.28 0.45 12.34
C GLN A 134 10.53 1.05 13.54
N ASN A 135 10.79 0.49 14.72
CA ASN A 135 10.28 0.94 16.01
C ASN A 135 10.84 2.31 16.39
#